data_AF-A0AAD5K3I5-F1
#
_entry.id   AF-A0AAD5K3I5-F1
#
_cell.length_a   1.000
_cell.length_b   1.000
_cell.length_c   1.000
_cell.angle_alpha   90.00
_cell.angle_beta   90.00
_cell.angle_gamma   90.00
#
_symmetry.space_group_name_H-M   'P 1'
#
loop_
_entity.id
_entity.type
_entity.pdbx_description
1 polymer ?
#
loop_
_entity_poly.entity_id
_entity_poly.type
_entity_poly.pdbx_seq_one_letter_code
_entity_poly.pdbx_strand_id
1 'polypeptide(L)' 'KLAICIKKEKEPKVTQSELAKWAKDKLKLEKVPRQQTISDILKKKRRTYGRTEHSLDSKKLRNLHF' A
#
# COMPACT_ATOMS: atom_id res chain seq x y z
N LYS A 1 -3.03 -0.03 -3.45
CA LYS A 1 -2.09 0.58 -2.45
C LYS A 1 -1.07 -0.44 -1.94
N LEU A 2 -1.51 -1.65 -1.52
CA LEU A 2 -0.64 -2.75 -1.07
C LEU A 2 0.47 -3.11 -2.09
N ALA A 3 0.09 -3.19 -3.36
CA ALA A 3 0.97 -3.61 -4.46
C ALA A 3 2.19 -2.68 -4.64
N ILE A 4 2.03 -1.37 -4.45
CA ILE A 4 3.10 -0.35 -4.59
C ILE A 4 4.16 -0.54 -3.51
N CYS A 5 3.72 -0.86 -2.29
CA CYS A 5 4.61 -1.11 -1.17
C CYS A 5 5.39 -2.41 -1.31
N ILE A 6 4.75 -3.46 -1.83
CA ILE A 6 5.40 -4.76 -2.11
C ILE A 6 6.43 -4.60 -3.23
N LYS A 7 6.11 -3.85 -4.30
CA LYS A 7 7.05 -3.60 -5.40
C LYS A 7 8.29 -2.86 -4.94
N LYS A 8 8.15 -1.84 -4.07
CA LYS A 8 9.31 -1.11 -3.48
C LYS A 8 10.15 -1.98 -2.54
N GLU A 9 9.54 -2.94 -1.86
CA GLU A 9 10.24 -3.85 -0.95
C GLU A 9 11.00 -4.94 -1.72
N LYS A 10 10.38 -5.49 -2.77
CA LYS A 10 11.05 -6.43 -3.69
C LYS A 10 12.15 -5.78 -4.52
N GLU A 11 11.97 -4.50 -4.90
CA GLU A 11 12.94 -3.77 -5.70
C GLU A 11 13.22 -2.38 -5.12
N PRO A 12 14.15 -2.28 -4.15
CA PRO A 12 14.44 -1.02 -3.46
C PRO A 12 15.09 0.03 -4.38
N LYS A 13 15.71 -0.39 -5.49
CA LYS A 13 16.34 0.50 -6.48
C LYS A 13 15.32 1.27 -7.34
N VAL A 14 14.06 0.85 -7.38
CA VAL A 14 13.03 1.51 -8.18
C VAL A 14 12.74 2.90 -7.61
N THR A 15 12.83 3.91 -8.48
CA THR A 15 12.55 5.30 -8.11
C THR A 15 11.04 5.54 -7.93
N GLN A 16 10.66 6.59 -7.21
CA GLN A 16 9.24 6.91 -7.00
C GLN A 16 8.50 7.21 -8.31
N SER A 17 9.20 7.78 -9.31
CA SER A 17 8.69 8.01 -10.66
C SER A 17 8.32 6.71 -11.37
N GLU A 18 9.19 5.71 -11.27
CA GLU A 18 8.97 4.41 -11.88
C GLU A 18 7.89 3.63 -11.16
N LEU A 19 7.84 3.73 -9.83
CA LEU A 19 6.73 3.20 -9.04
C LEU A 19 5.39 3.85 -9.42
N ALA A 20 5.37 5.14 -9.77
CA ALA A 20 4.18 5.80 -10.26
C ALA A 20 3.72 5.24 -11.61
N LYS A 21 4.65 5.07 -12.56
CA LYS A 21 4.35 4.47 -13.87
C LYS A 21 3.86 3.04 -13.73
N TRP A 22 4.54 2.24 -12.91
CA TRP A 22 4.14 0.87 -12.60
C TRP A 22 2.76 0.82 -11.93
N ALA A 23 2.49 1.72 -10.99
CA ALA A 23 1.19 1.80 -10.33
C ALA A 23 0.07 2.14 -11.31
N LYS A 24 0.32 3.03 -12.28
CA LYS A 24 -0.64 3.34 -13.35
C LYS A 24 -0.99 2.08 -14.13
N ASP A 25 0.00 1.35 -14.62
CA ASP A 25 -0.25 0.17 -15.44
C ASP A 25 -0.91 -0.96 -14.63
N LYS A 26 -0.40 -1.23 -13.42
CA LYS A 26 -0.89 -2.31 -12.57
C LYS A 26 -2.31 -2.09 -12.06
N LEU A 27 -2.67 -0.85 -11.75
CA LEU A 27 -3.98 -0.48 -11.22
C LEU A 27 -4.90 0.12 -12.29
N LYS A 28 -4.48 0.11 -13.56
CA LYS A 28 -5.19 0.70 -14.71
C LYS A 28 -5.73 2.09 -14.40
N LEU A 29 -4.89 2.93 -13.78
CA LEU A 29 -5.26 4.31 -13.47
C LEU A 29 -5.31 5.14 -14.75
N GLU A 30 -6.32 6.01 -14.86
CA GLU A 30 -6.46 6.94 -15.97
C GLU A 30 -5.20 7.82 -16.13
N LYS A 31 -4.61 8.25 -15.01
CA LYS A 31 -3.43 9.13 -14.99
C LYS A 31 -2.31 8.56 -14.11
N VAL A 32 -1.07 8.91 -14.46
CA VAL A 32 0.10 8.57 -13.64
C VAL A 32 -0.05 9.29 -12.29
N PRO A 33 -0.02 8.56 -11.15
CA PRO A 33 -0.06 9.21 -9.85
C PRO A 33 1.16 10.10 -9.67
N ARG A 34 1.01 11.24 -8.99
CA ARG A 34 2.15 12.12 -8.72
C ARG A 34 3.16 11.41 -7.81
N GLN A 35 4.45 11.75 -7.94
CA GLN A 35 5.49 11.25 -7.03
C GLN A 35 5.12 11.50 -5.56
N GLN A 36 4.52 12.66 -5.25
CA GLN A 36 4.00 12.99 -3.92
C GLN A 36 3.00 11.93 -3.42
N THR A 37 2.08 11.50 -4.26
CA THR A 37 1.10 10.44 -3.94
C THR A 37 1.77 9.11 -3.64
N ILE A 38 2.81 8.74 -4.40
CA ILE A 38 3.60 7.54 -4.11
C ILE A 38 4.35 7.68 -2.78
N SER A 39 4.94 8.84 -2.51
CA SER A 39 5.60 9.16 -1.24
C SER A 39 4.62 9.05 -0.08
N ASP A 40 3.42 9.61 -0.19
CA ASP A 40 2.36 9.52 0.81
C ASP A 40 1.91 8.09 1.02
N ILE A 41 1.74 7.29 -0.05
CA ILE A 41 1.40 5.87 0.06
C ILE A 41 2.49 5.10 0.81
N LEU A 42 3.76 5.34 0.50
CA LEU A 42 4.90 4.70 1.17
C LEU A 42 5.02 5.14 2.64
N LYS A 43 4.82 6.42 2.96
CA LYS A 43 4.80 6.93 4.34
C LYS A 43 3.62 6.38 5.12
N LYS A 44 2.44 6.33 4.50
CA LYS A 44 1.20 5.82 5.11
C LYS A 44 1.23 4.30 5.24
N LYS A 45 2.09 3.57 4.51
CA LYS A 45 2.37 2.15 4.72
C LYS A 45 2.64 1.86 6.20
N ARG A 46 3.54 2.63 6.81
CA ARG A 46 3.93 2.48 8.23
C ARG A 46 2.75 2.68 9.20
N ARG A 47 1.79 3.54 8.87
CA ARG A 47 0.58 3.79 9.68
C ARG A 47 -0.59 2.84 9.37
N THR A 48 -0.69 2.34 8.14
CA THR A 48 -1.85 1.54 7.69
C THR A 48 -1.60 0.05 7.83
N TYR A 49 -0.37 -0.43 7.60
CA TYR A 49 -0.04 -1.85 7.75
C TYR A 49 -0.06 -2.29 9.21
N GLY A 50 0.34 -1.44 10.16
CA GLY A 50 0.11 -1.67 11.59
C GLY A 50 -1.38 -1.69 11.99
N ARG A 51 -2.29 -1.26 11.10
CA ARG A 51 -3.74 -1.29 11.33
C ARG A 51 -4.44 -2.45 10.62
N THR A 52 -3.90 -2.96 9.51
CA THR A 52 -4.54 -4.06 8.76
C THR A 52 -4.27 -5.44 9.35
N GLU A 53 -3.15 -5.66 10.07
CA GLU A 53 -3.03 -6.87 10.90
C GLU A 53 -3.99 -6.84 12.09
N HIS A 54 -4.19 -5.67 12.72
CA HIS A 54 -5.12 -5.55 13.84
C HIS A 54 -6.60 -5.48 13.44
N SER A 55 -6.93 -5.18 12.18
CA SER A 55 -8.33 -5.04 11.73
C SER A 55 -8.96 -6.35 11.24
N LEU A 56 -8.17 -7.39 10.96
CA LEU A 56 -8.69 -8.73 10.68
C LEU A 56 -8.81 -9.56 11.97
N ASP A 57 -7.99 -9.27 12.98
CA ASP A 57 -8.08 -9.90 14.30
C ASP A 57 -9.25 -9.33 15.15
N SER A 58 -9.46 -8.01 15.11
CA SER A 58 -10.54 -7.33 15.86
C SER A 58 -11.97 -7.68 15.39
N LYS A 59 -12.13 -8.33 14.22
CA LYS A 59 -13.44 -8.84 13.78
C LYS A 59 -13.67 -10.30 14.19
N LYS A 60 -12.62 -11.06 14.50
CA LYS A 60 -12.73 -12.45 14.94
C LYS A 60 -13.02 -12.57 16.44
N LEU A 61 -12.59 -11.59 17.25
CA LEU A 61 -12.84 -11.55 18.69
C LEU A 61 -14.20 -10.96 19.10
N ARG A 62 -14.99 -10.41 18.16
CA ARG A 62 -16.34 -9.87 18.48
C ARG A 62 -17.46 -10.91 18.44
N ASN A 63 -17.17 -12.13 17.98
CA ASN A 63 -18.15 -13.23 17.87
C ASN A 63 -17.83 -14.46 18.74
N LEU A 64 -16.84 -14.39 19.63
CA LEU A 64 -16.65 -15.40 20.68
C LEU A 64 -17.21 -14.86 21.99
N HIS A 65 -18.53 -14.93 22.09
CA HIS A 65 -19.23 -14.90 23.36
C HIS A 65 -19.99 -16.22 23.46
N PHE A 66 -19.36 -17.21 24.08
CA PHE A 66 -19.96 -18.36 24.76
C PHE A 66 -18.91 -19.02 25.64
#